data_AF-C8PMG1-F1
#
_entry.id   AF-C8PMG1-F1
#
_cell.length_a   1.000
_cell.length_b   1.000
_cell.length_c   1.000
_cell.angle_alpha   90.00
_cell.angle_beta   90.00
_cell.angle_gamma   90.00
#
_symmetry.space_group_name_H-M   'P 1'
#
loop_
_entity.id
_entity.type
_entity.pdbx_description
1 polymer ?
#
loop_
_entity_poly.entity_id
_entity_poly.type
_entity_poly.pdbx_seq_one_letter_code
_entity_poly.pdbx_strand_id
1 'polypeptide(L)'
;MKKINLLKPFLLFSLLAVLMTLAACNNPVGNNSSNPETKKYTIWLDRSTYTQFKEVFKNRLEDGDFIQLEFNAEQWNAISKVLPDKDKDMWTESQIMKWLKSEEFGDTEATKQAKWLITHEHVCIVSRTGDIVSYLYKQ
;
A
#
# COMPACT_ATOMS: atom_id res chain seq x y z
N MET A 1 56.61 -4.21 10.90
CA MET A 1 57.14 -5.60 10.81
C MET A 1 56.35 -6.35 9.74
N LYS A 2 57.04 -7.17 8.95
CA LYS A 2 56.49 -8.01 7.86
C LYS A 2 56.20 -9.43 8.37
N LYS A 3 55.42 -10.16 7.56
CA LYS A 3 55.11 -11.62 7.55
C LYS A 3 53.79 -11.95 8.28
N ILE A 4 52.88 -12.78 7.74
CA ILE A 4 53.11 -14.13 7.18
C ILE A 4 52.04 -14.54 6.13
N ASN A 5 52.54 -15.16 5.05
CA ASN A 5 52.06 -16.20 4.11
C ASN A 5 50.82 -16.14 3.20
N LEU A 6 51.17 -16.23 1.90
CA LEU A 6 50.51 -16.83 0.72
C LEU A 6 50.11 -18.30 0.90
N LEU A 7 49.03 -18.75 0.24
CA LEU A 7 49.06 -19.70 -0.89
C LEU A 7 47.70 -19.82 -1.64
N LYS A 8 47.78 -19.74 -2.98
CA LYS A 8 46.75 -19.86 -4.06
C LYS A 8 46.42 -21.35 -4.37
N PRO A 9 45.32 -21.75 -5.06
CA PRO A 9 45.03 -21.51 -6.50
C PRO A 9 43.54 -21.22 -6.86
N PHE A 10 43.24 -20.31 -7.79
CA PHE A 10 43.05 -20.53 -9.25
C PHE A 10 41.86 -21.43 -9.62
N LEU A 11 40.83 -20.85 -10.25
CA LEU A 11 40.36 -21.20 -11.60
C LEU A 11 39.29 -20.19 -12.07
N LEU A 12 39.76 -19.22 -12.87
CA LEU A 12 38.93 -18.39 -13.73
C LEU A 12 38.45 -19.23 -14.93
N PHE A 13 37.14 -19.40 -15.06
CA PHE A 13 36.46 -19.61 -16.34
C PHE A 13 35.80 -18.26 -16.67
N SER A 14 36.37 -17.39 -17.52
CA SER A 14 36.46 -17.46 -18.98
C SER A 14 35.11 -17.68 -19.68
N LEU A 15 34.89 -16.81 -20.67
CA LEU A 15 33.89 -16.88 -21.75
C LEU A 15 32.54 -16.19 -21.52
N LEU A 16 32.47 -14.89 -21.85
CA LEU A 16 31.54 -14.45 -22.91
C LEU A 16 31.99 -13.10 -23.50
N ALA A 17 32.82 -13.22 -24.53
CA ALA A 17 32.88 -12.30 -25.66
C ALA A 17 31.51 -12.41 -26.40
N VAL A 18 30.90 -11.45 -27.09
CA VAL A 18 31.31 -10.15 -27.62
C VAL A 18 30.07 -9.62 -28.40
N LEU A 19 29.91 -8.28 -28.48
CA LEU A 19 29.08 -7.48 -29.42
C LEU A 19 27.57 -7.35 -29.10
N MET A 20 27.07 -6.17 -28.72
CA MET A 20 26.89 -4.96 -29.56
C MET A 20 26.18 -5.25 -30.88
N THR A 21 24.85 -5.15 -30.86
CA THR A 21 24.05 -4.73 -32.01
C THR A 21 23.10 -3.61 -31.58
N LEU A 22 23.65 -2.41 -31.38
CA LEU A 22 22.89 -1.18 -31.56
C LEU A 22 22.99 -0.77 -33.04
N ALA A 23 21.91 -0.97 -33.79
CA ALA A 23 21.49 -0.07 -34.87
C ALA A 23 20.05 -0.44 -35.28
N ALA A 24 19.19 0.57 -35.28
CA ALA A 24 17.76 0.50 -35.53
C ALA A 24 17.37 -0.06 -36.91
N CYS A 25 16.20 -0.69 -36.99
CA CYS A 25 15.44 -0.85 -38.22
C CYS A 25 13.93 -0.79 -37.93
N ASN A 26 13.31 0.30 -38.39
CA ASN A 26 11.95 0.50 -38.89
C ASN A 26 10.75 -0.27 -38.30
N ASN A 27 9.74 0.52 -37.87
CA ASN A 27 8.37 0.08 -37.59
C ASN A 27 7.78 -0.82 -38.69
N PRO A 28 6.91 -1.77 -38.28
CA PRO A 28 5.58 -1.82 -38.87
C PRO A 28 4.46 -1.78 -37.81
N VAL A 29 3.36 -1.19 -38.25
CA VAL A 29 2.05 -0.99 -37.60
C VAL A 29 1.50 -2.28 -36.97
N GLY A 30 0.95 -2.15 -35.74
CA GLY A 30 -0.13 -3.04 -35.27
C GLY A 30 0.08 -3.75 -33.92
N ASN A 31 -0.07 -3.04 -32.80
CA ASN A 31 -1.09 -3.36 -31.78
C ASN A 31 -0.96 -2.38 -30.61
N ASN A 32 -1.87 -1.41 -30.57
CA ASN A 32 -2.21 -0.70 -29.36
C ASN A 32 -2.78 -1.71 -28.35
N SER A 33 -1.95 -2.18 -27.45
CA SER A 33 -2.38 -2.67 -26.14
C SER A 33 -1.27 -2.43 -25.13
N SER A 34 -0.77 -1.19 -25.09
CA SER A 34 -0.32 -0.60 -23.83
C SER A 34 -1.55 -0.40 -22.96
N ASN A 35 -2.08 -1.49 -22.40
CA ASN A 35 -3.01 -1.37 -21.29
C ASN A 35 -2.16 -0.75 -20.17
N PRO A 36 -2.44 0.50 -19.74
CA PRO A 36 -1.63 1.13 -18.72
C PRO A 36 -1.63 0.22 -17.49
N GLU A 37 -0.45 -0.06 -16.93
CA GLU A 37 -0.36 -0.85 -15.69
C GLU A 37 -1.30 -0.23 -14.66
N THR A 38 -2.22 -1.04 -14.12
CA THR A 38 -3.21 -0.54 -13.17
C THR A 38 -2.48 -0.02 -11.93
N LYS A 39 -2.65 1.28 -11.64
CA LYS A 39 -2.01 1.94 -10.50
C LYS A 39 -2.38 1.21 -9.20
N LYS A 40 -1.35 0.96 -8.37
CA LYS A 40 -1.48 0.32 -7.06
C LYS A 40 -1.08 1.28 -5.95
N TYR A 41 -1.64 1.07 -4.76
CA TYR A 41 -1.47 1.87 -3.57
C TYR A 41 -1.07 0.96 -2.42
N THR A 42 -0.14 1.42 -1.60
CA THR A 42 0.22 0.74 -0.37
C THR A 42 -0.86 0.99 0.67
N ILE A 43 -1.59 -0.04 1.03
CA ILE A 43 -2.74 0.04 1.93
C ILE A 43 -2.45 -0.85 3.14
N TRP A 44 -2.96 -0.42 4.29
CA TRP A 44 -2.97 -1.23 5.49
C TRP A 44 -4.39 -1.45 5.98
N LEU A 45 -4.62 -2.63 6.53
CA LEU A 45 -5.86 -3.02 7.19
C LEU A 45 -5.60 -3.36 8.64
N ASP A 46 -6.58 -3.05 9.48
CA ASP A 46 -6.61 -3.56 10.84
C ASP A 46 -8.04 -3.63 11.38
N ARG A 47 -8.21 -4.29 12.54
CA ARG A 47 -9.46 -4.31 13.31
C ARG A 47 -9.20 -4.18 14.80
N SER A 48 -10.08 -3.46 15.49
CA SER A 48 -10.10 -3.39 16.95
C SER A 48 -11.52 -3.51 17.51
N THR A 49 -11.62 -3.50 18.83
CA THR A 49 -12.90 -3.25 19.51
C THR A 49 -13.26 -1.77 19.49
N TYR A 50 -14.54 -1.44 19.70
CA TYR A 50 -14.99 -0.04 19.83
C TYR A 50 -14.40 0.63 21.08
N THR A 51 -14.15 -0.14 22.13
CA THR A 51 -13.48 0.35 23.35
C THR A 51 -12.07 0.85 23.02
N GLN A 52 -11.28 0.04 22.32
CA GLN A 52 -9.92 0.42 21.90
C GLN A 52 -9.92 1.63 20.96
N PHE A 53 -10.86 1.69 20.02
CA PHE A 53 -11.04 2.85 19.14
C PHE A 53 -11.22 4.14 19.95
N LYS A 54 -12.14 4.16 20.92
CA LYS A 54 -12.38 5.33 21.77
C LYS A 54 -11.16 5.70 22.60
N GLU A 55 -10.40 4.72 23.07
CA GLU A 55 -9.18 4.96 23.85
C GLU A 55 -8.09 5.61 23.01
N VAL A 56 -7.90 5.15 21.78
CA VAL A 56 -6.84 5.60 20.88
C VAL A 56 -7.20 6.93 20.21
N PHE A 57 -8.37 7.01 19.60
CA PHE A 57 -8.77 8.16 18.77
C PHE A 57 -9.51 9.24 19.55
N LYS A 58 -9.94 8.96 20.79
CA LYS A 58 -10.76 9.87 21.62
C LYS A 58 -11.99 10.42 20.89
N ASN A 59 -12.53 9.64 19.96
CA ASN A 59 -13.64 10.02 19.09
C ASN A 59 -14.84 9.09 19.32
N ARG A 60 -16.01 9.49 18.82
CA ARG A 60 -17.24 8.67 18.81
C ARG A 60 -17.53 8.23 17.39
N LEU A 61 -18.00 7.00 17.26
CA LEU A 61 -18.43 6.42 15.99
C LEU A 61 -19.67 5.58 16.28
N GLU A 62 -20.81 5.98 15.73
CA GLU A 62 -22.05 5.23 15.91
C GLU A 62 -21.98 3.88 15.19
N ASP A 63 -22.86 2.96 15.57
CA ASP A 63 -22.92 1.64 14.94
C ASP A 63 -23.47 1.73 13.51
N GLY A 64 -22.80 1.08 12.56
CA GLY A 64 -23.11 1.17 11.12
C GLY A 64 -22.57 2.42 10.42
N ASP A 65 -21.90 3.32 11.16
CA ASP A 65 -21.32 4.53 10.60
C ASP A 65 -19.81 4.37 10.30
N PHE A 66 -19.30 5.33 9.54
CA PHE A 66 -17.87 5.48 9.28
C PHE A 66 -17.41 6.93 9.45
N ILE A 67 -16.11 7.11 9.66
CA ILE A 67 -15.45 8.43 9.65
C ILE A 67 -14.18 8.40 8.82
N GLN A 68 -13.85 9.57 8.27
CA GLN A 68 -12.57 9.87 7.63
C GLN A 68 -11.68 10.61 8.61
N LEU A 69 -10.43 10.17 8.72
CA LEU A 69 -9.42 10.83 9.55
C LEU A 69 -8.21 11.18 8.66
N GLU A 70 -7.91 12.47 8.57
CA GLU A 70 -6.71 12.99 7.93
C GLU A 70 -5.75 13.49 9.00
N PHE A 71 -4.49 13.11 8.89
CA PHE A 71 -3.47 13.42 9.86
C PHE A 71 -2.37 14.26 9.20
N ASN A 72 -1.89 15.28 9.90
CA ASN A 72 -0.59 15.83 9.55
C ASN A 72 0.53 14.83 9.90
N ALA A 73 1.75 15.08 9.42
CA ALA A 73 2.88 14.14 9.63
C ALA A 73 3.20 13.84 11.11
N GLU A 74 3.03 14.82 12.01
CA GLU A 74 3.26 14.62 13.44
C GLU A 74 2.18 13.72 14.06
N GLN A 75 0.91 14.00 13.74
CA GLN A 75 -0.23 13.19 14.17
C GLN A 75 -0.13 11.76 13.62
N TRP A 76 0.28 11.60 12.36
CA TRP A 76 0.50 10.29 11.75
C TRP A 76 1.58 9.50 12.47
N ASN A 77 2.72 10.13 12.76
CA ASN A 77 3.82 9.50 13.49
C ASN A 77 3.43 9.09 14.92
N ALA A 78 2.43 9.73 15.52
CA ALA A 78 1.87 9.32 16.80
C ALA A 78 0.90 8.14 16.64
N ILE A 79 -0.07 8.24 15.73
CA ILE A 79 -1.15 7.26 15.58
C ILE A 79 -0.68 5.95 14.92
N SER A 80 0.25 6.02 13.97
CA SER A 80 0.79 4.84 13.28
C SER A 80 1.52 3.87 14.22
N LYS A 81 1.98 4.33 15.40
CA LYS A 81 2.61 3.47 16.42
C LYS A 81 1.62 2.60 17.19
N VAL A 82 0.37 3.02 17.24
CA VAL A 82 -0.71 2.30 17.91
C VAL A 82 -1.61 1.56 16.94
N LEU A 83 -1.53 1.90 15.65
CA LEU A 83 -2.09 1.09 14.57
C LEU A 83 -1.19 -0.15 14.34
N PRO A 84 -1.73 -1.37 14.44
CA PRO A 84 -1.01 -2.60 14.12
C PRO A 84 -0.56 -2.65 12.66
N ASP A 85 0.74 -2.85 12.43
CA ASP A 85 1.33 -3.06 11.09
C ASP A 85 1.22 -4.54 10.68
N LYS A 86 -0.01 -5.08 10.61
CA LYS A 86 -0.23 -6.51 10.33
C LYS A 86 -0.39 -6.81 8.85
N ASP A 87 -1.26 -6.07 8.18
CA ASP A 87 -1.68 -6.41 6.81
C ASP A 87 -1.36 -5.25 5.87
N LYS A 88 -0.11 -5.21 5.39
CA LYS A 88 0.36 -4.29 4.35
C LYS A 88 0.18 -4.92 2.97
N ASP A 89 -0.68 -4.33 2.15
CA ASP A 89 -0.99 -4.81 0.81
C ASP A 89 -0.77 -3.75 -0.27
N MET A 90 -0.55 -4.21 -1.51
CA MET A 90 -0.55 -3.37 -2.71
C MET A 90 -1.88 -3.51 -3.44
N TRP A 91 -2.78 -2.56 -3.24
CA TRP A 91 -4.14 -2.62 -3.77
C TRP A 91 -4.38 -1.67 -4.94
N THR A 92 -5.17 -2.12 -5.90
CA THR A 92 -5.80 -1.25 -6.90
C THR A 92 -7.00 -0.52 -6.30
N GLU A 93 -7.45 0.57 -6.93
CA GLU A 93 -8.68 1.27 -6.52
C GLU A 93 -9.90 0.33 -6.48
N SER A 94 -9.98 -0.65 -7.39
CA SER A 94 -11.04 -1.68 -7.38
C SER A 94 -11.03 -2.55 -6.13
N GLN A 95 -9.85 -2.92 -5.63
CA GLN A 95 -9.72 -3.69 -4.39
C GLN A 95 -10.11 -2.85 -3.16
N ILE A 96 -9.73 -1.57 -3.14
CA ILE A 96 -10.16 -0.62 -2.11
C ILE A 96 -11.69 -0.50 -2.10
N MET A 97 -12.32 -0.29 -3.26
CA MET A 97 -13.78 -0.23 -3.37
C MET A 97 -14.44 -1.55 -2.93
N LYS A 98 -13.87 -2.70 -3.28
CA LYS A 98 -14.39 -4.00 -2.88
C LYS A 98 -14.41 -4.14 -1.35
N TRP A 99 -13.35 -3.70 -0.69
CA TRP A 99 -13.29 -3.69 0.78
C TRP A 99 -14.33 -2.74 1.38
N LEU A 100 -14.45 -1.52 0.86
CA LEU A 100 -15.46 -0.56 1.34
C LEU A 100 -16.88 -1.14 1.23
N LYS A 101 -17.19 -1.82 0.12
CA LYS A 101 -18.49 -2.50 -0.04
C LYS A 101 -18.67 -3.67 0.93
N SER A 102 -17.60 -4.37 1.33
CA SER A 102 -17.71 -5.42 2.36
C SER A 102 -17.96 -4.86 3.76
N GLU A 103 -17.66 -3.57 3.98
CA GLU A 103 -18.03 -2.82 5.19
C GLU A 103 -19.35 -2.05 4.99
N GLU A 104 -20.21 -2.54 4.09
CA GLU A 104 -21.58 -2.07 3.84
C GLU A 104 -21.73 -0.66 3.22
N PHE A 105 -20.65 -0.08 2.67
CA PHE A 105 -20.73 1.17 1.93
C PHE A 105 -21.52 0.96 0.62
N GLY A 106 -22.50 1.82 0.37
CA GLY A 106 -23.19 1.87 -0.92
C GLY A 106 -22.25 2.29 -2.06
N ASP A 107 -22.58 1.91 -3.30
CA ASP A 107 -21.71 2.10 -4.47
C ASP A 107 -21.14 3.52 -4.62
N THR A 108 -22.02 4.53 -4.54
CA THR A 108 -21.62 5.95 -4.65
C THR A 108 -20.66 6.37 -3.53
N GLU A 109 -20.93 5.93 -2.30
CA GLU A 109 -20.08 6.28 -1.16
C GLU A 109 -18.74 5.53 -1.26
N ALA A 110 -18.74 4.23 -1.57
CA ALA A 110 -17.53 3.44 -1.77
C ALA A 110 -16.61 4.07 -2.82
N THR A 111 -17.14 4.55 -3.96
CA THR A 111 -16.35 5.24 -4.98
C THR A 111 -15.77 6.56 -4.45
N LYS A 112 -16.58 7.38 -3.76
CA LYS A 112 -16.13 8.65 -3.18
C LYS A 112 -15.02 8.44 -2.15
N GLN A 113 -15.19 7.45 -1.28
CA GLN A 113 -14.27 7.11 -0.21
C GLN A 113 -12.96 6.51 -0.72
N ALA A 114 -13.03 5.60 -1.70
CA ALA A 114 -11.85 5.08 -2.39
C ALA A 114 -11.04 6.22 -3.03
N LYS A 115 -11.72 7.13 -3.73
CA LYS A 115 -11.08 8.28 -4.37
C LYS A 115 -10.41 9.19 -3.34
N TRP A 116 -11.08 9.48 -2.23
CA TRP A 116 -10.49 10.29 -1.15
C TRP A 116 -9.23 9.64 -0.56
N LEU A 117 -9.28 8.34 -0.25
CA LEU A 117 -8.16 7.60 0.33
C LEU A 117 -6.93 7.62 -0.59
N ILE A 118 -7.12 7.42 -1.90
CA ILE A 118 -5.99 7.35 -2.83
C ILE A 118 -5.36 8.72 -3.13
N THR A 119 -6.08 9.83 -2.95
CA THR A 119 -5.58 11.19 -3.25
C THR A 119 -4.89 11.89 -2.09
N HIS A 120 -5.14 11.49 -0.84
CA HIS A 120 -4.56 12.12 0.35
C HIS A 120 -3.47 11.24 0.97
N GLU A 121 -2.51 11.83 1.66
CA GLU A 121 -1.49 11.11 2.43
C GLU A 121 -1.87 11.10 3.90
N HIS A 122 -1.37 10.12 4.66
CA HIS A 122 -1.64 9.97 6.09
C HIS A 122 -3.13 9.99 6.44
N VAL A 123 -3.89 9.11 5.80
CA VAL A 123 -5.35 9.03 5.94
C VAL A 123 -5.82 7.67 6.42
N CYS A 124 -6.93 7.66 7.14
CA CYS A 124 -7.59 6.47 7.64
C CYS A 124 -9.10 6.58 7.46
N ILE A 125 -9.72 5.54 6.89
CA ILE A 125 -11.16 5.31 6.95
C ILE A 125 -11.41 4.33 8.09
N VAL A 126 -12.31 4.70 8.99
CA VAL A 126 -12.72 3.90 10.12
C VAL A 126 -14.19 3.57 9.98
N SER A 127 -14.56 2.29 9.97
CA SER A 127 -15.95 1.83 9.92
C SER A 127 -16.28 0.97 11.14
N ARG A 128 -17.51 1.05 11.65
CA ARG A 128 -17.95 0.30 12.82
C ARG A 128 -19.13 -0.61 12.50
N THR A 129 -19.02 -1.86 12.94
CA THR A 129 -20.12 -2.83 12.92
C THR A 129 -20.17 -3.57 14.26
N GLY A 130 -21.19 -3.29 15.07
CA GLY A 130 -21.34 -3.76 16.43
C GLY A 130 -20.22 -3.25 17.35
N ASP A 131 -19.43 -4.18 17.88
CA ASP A 131 -18.24 -3.88 18.68
C ASP A 131 -16.95 -3.86 17.84
N ILE A 132 -17.01 -4.26 16.57
CA ILE A 132 -15.83 -4.30 15.70
C ILE A 132 -15.67 -2.95 15.00
N VAL A 133 -14.44 -2.46 15.00
CA VAL A 133 -14.02 -1.28 14.24
C VAL A 133 -12.97 -1.71 13.24
N SER A 134 -13.25 -1.51 11.95
CA SER A 134 -12.37 -1.81 10.83
C SER A 134 -11.63 -0.55 10.38
N TYR A 135 -10.34 -0.70 10.10
CA TYR A 135 -9.46 0.37 9.63
C TYR A 135 -8.94 0.07 8.23
N LEU A 136 -8.97 1.09 7.38
CA LEU A 136 -8.34 1.10 6.07
C LEU A 136 -7.54 2.38 5.94
N TYR A 137 -6.21 2.27 5.90
CA TYR A 137 -5.35 3.45 5.94
C TYR A 137 -4.21 3.42 4.92
N LYS A 138 -3.77 4.62 4.57
CA LYS A 138 -2.70 4.88 3.62
C LYS A 138 -1.75 5.91 4.20
N GLN A 139 -0.46 5.62 4.16
CA GLN A 139 0.59 6.58 4.42
C GLN A 139 0.76 7.51 3.21
#